data_AF-A0A8S2YKC3-F1
#
_entry.id   AF-A0A8S2YKC3-F1
#
_cell.length_a   1.000
_cell.length_b   1.000
_cell.length_c   1.000
_cell.angle_alpha   90.00
_cell.angle_beta   90.00
_cell.angle_gamma   90.00
#
_symmetry.space_group_name_H-M   'P 1'
#
loop_
_entity.id
_entity.type
_entity.pdbx_description
1 polymer ?
#
loop_
_entity_poly.entity_id
_entity_poly.type
_entity_poly.pdbx_seq_one_letter_code
_entity_poly.pdbx_strand_id
1 'polypeptide(L)'
;LVQHDQIKEEILHQNLLQLIIDCSLKLVGPAKQSSLETLWAMTFNEAGAEILKNNKLFLDNIKVFTTQRDDEGVRKAADGLIWKLVKEPEFIAKVEEKKETE
;
A
#
# COMPACT_ATOMS: atom_id res chain seq x y z
N LEU A 1 -18.00 1.48 -12.33
CA LEU A 1 -17.33 0.31 -11.69
C LEU A 1 -16.35 -0.35 -12.66
N VAL A 2 -16.80 -0.87 -13.80
CA VAL A 2 -15.93 -1.53 -14.82
C VAL A 2 -14.71 -0.72 -15.28
N GLN A 3 -14.84 0.60 -15.48
CA GLN A 3 -13.72 1.43 -15.97
C GLN A 3 -12.57 1.60 -14.96
N HIS A 4 -12.85 1.60 -13.65
CA HIS A 4 -11.80 1.76 -12.64
C HIS A 4 -10.91 0.53 -12.53
N ASP A 5 -11.47 -0.66 -12.76
CA ASP A 5 -10.71 -1.90 -12.67
C ASP A 5 -9.85 -2.14 -13.93
N GLN A 6 -10.34 -1.73 -15.11
CA GLN A 6 -9.54 -1.74 -16.35
C GLN A 6 -8.29 -0.85 -16.25
N ILE A 7 -8.42 0.35 -15.68
CA ILE A 7 -7.27 1.25 -15.47
C ILE A 7 -6.24 0.62 -14.52
N LYS A 8 -6.70 -0.06 -13.46
CA LYS A 8 -5.79 -0.75 -12.53
C LYS A 8 -5.01 -1.86 -13.22
N GLU A 9 -5.67 -2.66 -14.06
CA GLU A 9 -5.02 -3.73 -14.82
C GLU A 9 -3.98 -3.19 -15.81
N GLU A 10 -4.29 -2.10 -16.52
CA GLU A 10 -3.32 -1.46 -17.42
C GLU A 10 -2.10 -0.90 -16.68
N ILE A 11 -2.29 -0.29 -15.51
CA ILE A 11 -1.20 0.19 -14.64
C ILE A 11 -0.25 -0.95 -14.26
N LEU A 12 -0.81 -2.14 -13.98
CA LEU A 12 -0.04 -3.33 -13.64
C LEU A 12 0.68 -3.91 -14.86
N HIS A 13 -0.02 -4.04 -16.00
CA HIS A 13 0.55 -4.56 -17.25
C HIS A 13 1.69 -3.70 -17.81
N GLN A 14 1.69 -2.39 -17.57
CA GLN A 14 2.69 -1.46 -18.11
C GLN A 14 3.87 -1.19 -17.16
N ASN A 15 4.01 -1.92 -16.03
CA ASN A 15 4.99 -1.61 -14.97
C ASN A 15 4.88 -0.18 -14.41
N LEU A 16 3.75 0.51 -14.64
CA LEU A 16 3.54 1.88 -14.17
C LEU A 16 3.48 1.95 -12.64
N LEU A 17 3.12 0.85 -11.98
CA LEU A 17 3.13 0.78 -10.52
C LEU A 17 4.51 1.09 -9.92
N GLN A 18 5.60 0.60 -10.54
CA GLN A 18 6.94 0.89 -10.05
C GLN A 18 7.29 2.39 -10.18
N LEU A 19 6.88 3.02 -11.28
CA LEU A 19 7.03 4.47 -11.47
C LEU A 19 6.24 5.25 -10.41
N ILE A 20 5.02 4.83 -10.10
CA ILE A 20 4.19 5.47 -9.07
C ILE A 20 4.84 5.32 -7.69
N ILE A 21 5.41 4.15 -7.38
CA ILE A 21 6.19 3.94 -6.14
C ILE A 21 7.34 4.93 -6.08
N ASP A 22 8.18 5.00 -7.11
CA ASP A 22 9.37 5.87 -7.12
C ASP A 22 9.01 7.36 -7.01
N CYS A 23 7.92 7.76 -7.67
CA CYS A 23 7.37 9.12 -7.56
C CYS A 23 6.86 9.40 -6.14
N SER A 24 6.10 8.48 -5.54
CA SER A 24 5.50 8.64 -4.20
C SER A 24 6.55 8.97 -3.13
N LEU A 25 7.75 8.39 -3.24
CA LEU A 25 8.85 8.60 -2.30
C LEU A 25 9.45 10.01 -2.39
N LYS A 26 9.42 10.63 -3.58
CA LYS A 26 10.01 11.94 -3.85
C LYS A 26 9.03 13.10 -3.63
N LEU A 27 7.73 12.85 -3.65
CA LEU A 27 6.70 13.86 -3.44
C LEU A 27 6.70 14.39 -2.00
N VAL A 28 6.04 15.52 -1.77
CA VAL A 28 5.88 16.15 -0.44
C VAL A 28 4.45 16.61 -0.23
N GLY A 29 4.03 16.68 1.04
CA GLY A 29 2.74 17.23 1.44
C GLY A 29 1.54 16.54 0.76
N PRO A 30 0.55 17.31 0.29
CA PRO A 30 -0.68 16.76 -0.30
C PRO A 30 -0.44 15.84 -1.50
N ALA A 31 0.57 16.11 -2.32
CA ALA A 31 0.87 15.27 -3.48
C ALA A 31 1.39 13.88 -3.06
N LYS A 32 2.21 13.82 -1.99
CA LYS A 32 2.63 12.55 -1.40
C LYS A 32 1.44 11.80 -0.81
N GLN A 33 0.57 12.50 -0.08
CA GLN A 33 -0.65 11.91 0.47
C GLN A 33 -1.49 11.25 -0.64
N SER A 34 -1.85 11.98 -1.69
CA SER A 34 -2.68 11.44 -2.78
C SER A 34 -2.01 10.27 -3.50
N SER A 35 -0.68 10.30 -3.64
CA SER A 35 0.08 9.19 -4.22
C SER A 35 0.03 7.94 -3.33
N LEU A 36 0.19 8.09 -2.00
CA LEU A 36 0.06 6.98 -1.05
C LEU A 36 -1.37 6.43 -1.00
N GLU A 37 -2.39 7.28 -1.06
CA GLU A 37 -3.80 6.86 -1.15
C GLU A 37 -4.07 6.08 -2.44
N THR A 38 -3.46 6.51 -3.56
CA THR A 38 -3.55 5.77 -4.83
C THR A 38 -2.90 4.39 -4.71
N LEU A 39 -1.69 4.32 -4.16
CA LEU A 39 -1.01 3.04 -3.90
C LEU A 39 -1.82 2.16 -2.93
N TRP A 40 -2.48 2.76 -1.95
CA TRP A 40 -3.38 2.04 -1.06
C TRP A 40 -4.57 1.46 -1.83
N ALA A 41 -5.20 2.23 -2.71
CA ALA A 41 -6.27 1.71 -3.57
C ALA A 41 -5.78 0.55 -4.47
N MET A 42 -4.52 0.55 -4.90
CA MET A 42 -3.94 -0.55 -5.69
C MET A 42 -3.81 -1.86 -4.91
N THR A 43 -3.72 -1.81 -3.58
CA THR A 43 -3.64 -3.02 -2.74
C THR A 43 -4.92 -3.86 -2.73
N PHE A 44 -6.04 -3.33 -3.22
CA PHE A 44 -7.28 -4.10 -3.40
C PHE A 44 -7.25 -4.99 -4.65
N ASN A 45 -6.24 -4.80 -5.51
CA ASN A 45 -5.90 -5.75 -6.57
C ASN A 45 -4.77 -6.65 -6.05
N GLU A 46 -4.92 -7.97 -6.14
CA GLU A 46 -3.95 -8.94 -5.59
C GLU A 46 -2.55 -8.77 -6.19
N ALA A 47 -2.43 -8.57 -7.50
CA ALA A 47 -1.14 -8.35 -8.14
C ALA A 47 -0.49 -7.02 -7.69
N GLY A 48 -1.30 -5.97 -7.52
CA GLY A 48 -0.83 -4.70 -6.96
C GLY A 48 -0.35 -4.83 -5.52
N ALA A 49 -1.09 -5.57 -4.69
CA ALA A 49 -0.70 -5.87 -3.31
C ALA A 49 0.61 -6.66 -3.26
N GLU A 50 0.76 -7.67 -4.10
CA GLU A 50 1.96 -8.53 -4.11
C GLU A 50 3.21 -7.76 -4.56
N ILE A 51 3.09 -6.89 -5.57
CA ILE A 51 4.20 -6.02 -5.99
C ILE A 51 4.61 -5.08 -4.85
N LEU A 52 3.65 -4.45 -4.18
CA LEU A 52 3.92 -3.51 -3.09
C LEU A 52 4.52 -4.21 -1.86
N LYS A 53 4.02 -5.40 -1.53
CA LYS A 53 4.49 -6.22 -0.40
C LYS A 53 5.92 -6.72 -0.61
N ASN A 54 6.28 -7.06 -1.86
CA ASN A 54 7.63 -7.51 -2.18
C ASN A 54 8.64 -6.37 -2.36
N ASN A 55 8.18 -5.12 -2.45
CA ASN A 55 9.05 -3.96 -2.53
C ASN A 55 9.52 -3.50 -1.13
N LYS A 56 10.65 -4.05 -0.68
CA LYS A 56 11.23 -3.74 0.65
C LYS A 56 11.53 -2.26 0.85
N LEU A 57 12.07 -1.59 -0.16
CA LEU A 57 12.41 -0.17 -0.09
C LEU A 57 11.15 0.67 0.15
N PHE A 58 10.07 0.36 -0.58
CA PHE A 58 8.78 1.01 -0.37
C PHE A 58 8.27 0.78 1.06
N LEU A 59 8.26 -0.47 1.52
CA LEU A 59 7.80 -0.82 2.88
C LEU A 59 8.58 -0.08 3.98
N ASP A 60 9.89 0.02 3.85
CA ASP A 60 10.71 0.70 4.85
C ASP A 60 10.47 2.22 4.85
N ASN A 61 10.24 2.83 3.68
CA ASN A 61 9.89 4.25 3.59
C ASN A 61 8.51 4.54 4.17
N ILE A 62 7.49 3.72 3.88
CA ILE A 62 6.16 3.95 4.45
C ILE A 62 6.15 3.77 5.97
N LYS A 63 6.97 2.87 6.54
CA LYS A 63 7.16 2.76 7.99
C LYS A 63 7.77 4.03 8.59
N VAL A 64 8.62 4.74 7.87
CA VAL A 64 9.11 6.05 8.33
C VAL A 64 7.96 7.07 8.31
N PHE A 65 7.13 7.06 7.26
CA PHE A 65 6.00 7.99 7.13
C PHE A 65 4.93 7.80 8.22
N THR A 66 4.74 6.59 8.77
CA THR A 66 3.83 6.39 9.92
C THR A 66 4.27 7.12 11.19
N THR A 67 5.55 7.51 11.27
CA THR A 67 6.11 8.23 12.44
C THR A 67 6.14 9.75 12.26
N GLN A 68 5.83 10.27 11.06
CA GLN A 68 5.83 11.70 10.78
C GLN A 68 4.65 12.39 11.47
N ARG A 69 4.95 13.28 12.43
CA ARG A 69 3.92 13.99 13.21
C ARG A 69 3.35 15.22 12.51
N ASP A 70 4.12 15.81 11.60
CA ASP A 70 3.81 17.12 11.00
C ASP A 70 2.92 17.01 9.75
N ASP A 71 2.70 15.80 9.23
CA ASP A 71 1.87 15.53 8.06
C ASP A 71 0.87 14.40 8.35
N GLU A 72 -0.25 14.77 8.98
CA GLU A 72 -1.27 13.82 9.41
C GLU A 72 -1.87 13.03 8.24
N GLY A 73 -2.02 13.67 7.07
CA GLY A 73 -2.57 13.04 5.87
C GLY A 73 -1.66 11.95 5.34
N VAL A 74 -0.37 12.26 5.18
CA VAL A 74 0.65 11.28 4.78
C VAL A 74 0.73 10.14 5.80
N ARG A 75 0.73 10.45 7.10
CA ARG A 75 0.77 9.44 8.17
C ARG A 75 -0.41 8.47 8.08
N LYS A 76 -1.65 8.99 7.93
CA LYS A 76 -2.86 8.15 7.83
C LYS A 76 -2.82 7.23 6.61
N ALA A 77 -2.41 7.75 5.45
CA ALA A 77 -2.28 6.94 4.24
C ALA A 77 -1.21 5.84 4.41
N ALA A 78 -0.07 6.17 5.04
CA ALA A 78 0.98 5.21 5.34
C ALA A 78 0.54 4.14 6.35
N ASP A 79 -0.22 4.52 7.39
CA ASP A 79 -0.79 3.58 8.36
C ASP A 79 -1.76 2.60 7.69
N GLY A 80 -2.61 3.10 6.77
CA GLY A 80 -3.52 2.27 5.98
C GLY A 80 -2.78 1.24 5.11
N LEU A 81 -1.72 1.68 4.43
CA LEU A 81 -0.84 0.82 3.64
C LEU A 81 -0.15 -0.25 4.49
N ILE A 82 0.43 0.12 5.64
CA ILE A 82 1.08 -0.82 6.55
C ILE A 82 0.08 -1.82 7.13
N TRP A 83 -1.12 -1.36 7.50
CA TRP A 83 -2.17 -2.25 7.96
C TRP A 83 -2.49 -3.30 6.90
N LYS A 84 -2.74 -2.86 5.66
CA LYS A 84 -3.16 -3.74 4.57
C LYS A 84 -2.06 -4.72 4.12
N LEU A 85 -0.81 -4.26 3.99
CA LEU A 85 0.26 -5.05 3.41
C LEU A 85 1.00 -5.96 4.42
N VAL A 86 0.99 -5.60 5.70
CA VAL A 86 1.78 -6.29 6.73
C VAL A 86 0.89 -6.85 7.83
N LYS A 87 0.10 -6.01 8.50
CA LYS A 87 -0.60 -6.41 9.74
C LYS A 87 -1.84 -7.27 9.49
N GLU A 88 -2.61 -6.97 8.45
CA GLU A 88 -3.81 -7.72 8.10
C GLU A 88 -3.49 -9.19 7.75
N PRO A 89 -2.49 -9.51 6.91
CA PRO A 89 -2.05 -10.89 6.70
C PRO A 89 -1.61 -11.60 7.99
N GLU A 90 -0.82 -10.94 8.84
CA GLU A 90 -0.38 -11.51 10.12
C GLU A 90 -1.55 -11.76 11.07
N PHE A 91 -2.56 -10.90 11.06
CA PHE A 91 -3.76 -11.05 11.87
C PHE A 91 -4.61 -12.24 11.40
N ILE A 92 -4.82 -12.38 10.09
CA ILE A 92 -5.57 -13.49 9.49
C ILE A 92 -4.91 -14.82 9.85
N ALA A 93 -3.59 -14.95 9.66
CA ALA A 93 -2.85 -16.16 10.01
C ALA A 93 -3.03 -16.56 11.49
N LYS A 94 -2.92 -15.60 12.41
CA LYS A 94 -3.13 -15.85 13.85
C LYS A 94 -4.55 -16.27 14.20
N VAL A 95 -5.55 -15.85 13.44
CA VAL A 95 -6.95 -16.24 13.65
C VAL A 95 -7.18 -17.66 13.13
N GLU A 96 -6.56 -18.02 12.01
CA GLU A 96 -6.65 -19.37 11.44
C GLU A 96 -5.98 -20.41 12.35
N GLU A 97 -4.77 -20.13 12.84
CA GLU A 97 -4.05 -20.99 13.79
C GLU A 97 -4.89 -21.31 15.05
N LYS A 98 -5.65 -20.33 15.56
CA LYS A 98 -6.48 -20.53 16.76
C LYS A 98 -7.69 -21.43 16.52
N LYS A 99 -8.24 -21.44 15.30
CA LYS A 99 -9.40 -22.28 14.95
C LYS A 99 -9.03 -23.75 14.82
N GLU A 100 -7.79 -24.08 14.50
CA GLU A 100 -7.33 -25.48 14.37
C GLU A 100 -7.04 -26.14 15.72
N THR A 101 -6.93 -25.34 16.79
CA THR A 101 -6.69 -25.81 18.17
C THR A 101 -7.94 -25.95 19.04
N GLU A 102 -9.13 -25.60 18.53
CA GLU A 102 -10.44 -25.78 19.19
C GLU A 102 -11.23 -26.95 18.59
#